data_AF-A0A2N0QKF8-F1
#
_entry.id   AF-A0A2N0QKF8-F1
#
_cell.length_a   1.000
_cell.length_b   1.000
_cell.length_c   1.000
_cell.angle_alpha   90.00
_cell.angle_beta   90.00
_cell.angle_gamma   90.00
#
_symmetry.space_group_name_H-M   'P 1'
#
loop_
_entity.id
_entity.type
_entity.pdbx_description
1 polymer ?
#
loop_
_entity_poly.entity_id
_entity_poly.type
_entity_poly.pdbx_seq_one_letter_code
_entity_poly.pdbx_strand_id
1 'polypeptide(L)'
;MDTYYFTAKCFTQLQLGLPQSTFVDATSLVNYVRIIKSDKEIEYIRRAARIVENAMQTGIDAIEEGVRECDVVAKIMHAQISGTVEFGGDYPAIMPLLPSGERTSTPHLTWTDEKYKSEVEAVWRKSIAKSGFEKESRIGYSMGLNYPPDWGEHTASLRPGDKTVLQPNMTFHCIPGIWLDEYGVELSESFR
;
A
#
# COMPACT_ATOMS: atom_id res chain seq x y z
N MET A 1 -0.34 15.06 18.08
CA MET A 1 -1.66 14.88 17.46
C MET A 1 -1.43 14.57 15.98
N ASP A 2 -0.96 13.36 15.69
CA ASP A 2 -0.87 12.84 14.33
C ASP A 2 -1.88 11.70 14.23
N THR A 3 -3.10 12.04 13.83
CA THR A 3 -4.15 11.08 13.62
C THR A 3 -5.11 11.63 12.59
N TYR A 4 -5.53 10.79 11.65
CA TYR A 4 -6.52 11.17 10.66
C TYR A 4 -7.87 11.40 11.36
N TYR A 5 -8.64 12.37 10.87
CA TYR A 5 -10.02 12.68 11.29
C TYR A 5 -10.22 13.26 12.70
N PHE A 6 -9.35 12.96 13.67
CA PHE A 6 -9.40 13.60 14.99
C PHE A 6 -8.59 14.91 14.99
N THR A 7 -9.26 15.98 14.58
CA THR A 7 -8.64 17.31 14.41
C THR A 7 -8.31 17.99 15.74
N ALA A 8 -7.41 18.97 15.71
CA ALA A 8 -7.15 19.86 16.84
C ALA A 8 -8.42 20.54 17.38
N LYS A 9 -9.38 20.88 16.51
CA LYS A 9 -10.67 21.44 16.91
C LYS A 9 -11.48 20.47 17.76
N CYS A 10 -11.51 19.18 17.39
CA CYS A 10 -12.18 18.14 18.18
C CYS A 10 -11.56 18.07 19.59
N PHE A 11 -10.23 18.04 19.67
CA PHE A 11 -9.52 18.02 20.94
C PHE A 11 -9.83 19.24 21.80
N THR A 12 -9.79 20.46 21.25
CA THR A 12 -10.14 21.69 21.98
C THR A 12 -11.59 21.66 22.48
N GLN A 13 -12.55 21.20 21.66
CA GLN A 13 -13.94 21.11 22.09
C GLN A 13 -14.13 20.10 23.23
N LEU A 14 -13.41 18.97 23.21
CA LEU A 14 -13.43 18.01 24.32
C LEU A 14 -12.87 18.62 25.61
N GLN A 15 -11.75 19.36 25.53
CA GLN A 15 -11.19 20.03 26.70
C GLN A 15 -12.14 21.07 27.30
N LEU A 16 -12.84 21.83 26.45
CA LEU A 16 -13.82 22.82 26.90
C LEU A 16 -15.07 22.16 27.49
N GLY A 17 -15.54 21.06 26.90
CA GLY A 17 -16.74 20.34 27.34
C GLY A 17 -16.54 19.46 28.58
N LEU A 18 -15.30 19.05 28.86
CA LEU A 18 -14.94 18.16 29.97
C LEU A 18 -13.79 18.74 30.81
N PRO A 19 -13.99 19.92 31.46
CA PRO A 19 -12.90 20.67 32.09
C PRO A 19 -12.31 19.98 33.33
N GLN A 20 -12.99 18.98 33.89
CA GLN A 20 -12.54 18.22 35.06
C GLN A 20 -11.95 16.86 34.69
N SER A 21 -11.84 16.54 33.39
CA SER A 21 -11.31 15.26 32.92
C SER A 21 -9.83 15.35 32.60
N THR A 22 -9.11 14.25 32.87
CA THR A 22 -7.74 14.06 32.40
C THR A 22 -7.77 13.37 31.04
N PHE A 23 -7.07 13.93 30.06
CA PHE A 23 -6.93 13.34 28.74
C PHE A 23 -5.62 12.56 28.64
N VAL A 24 -5.70 11.31 28.18
CA VAL A 24 -4.55 10.44 27.92
C VAL A 24 -4.47 10.20 26.42
N ASP A 25 -3.27 10.32 25.86
CA ASP A 25 -3.03 9.99 24.45
C ASP A 25 -3.10 8.47 24.27
N ALA A 26 -4.11 8.01 23.56
CA ALA A 26 -4.32 6.60 23.21
C ALA A 26 -4.01 6.33 21.72
N THR A 27 -3.18 7.17 21.08
CA THR A 27 -2.75 6.97 19.69
C THR A 27 -2.19 5.55 19.52
N SER A 28 -2.67 4.86 18.48
CA SER A 28 -2.33 3.48 18.15
C SER A 28 -2.68 2.40 19.19
N LEU A 29 -3.36 2.73 20.31
CA LEU A 29 -3.73 1.74 21.34
C LEU A 29 -4.50 0.55 20.74
N VAL A 30 -5.57 0.84 20.01
CA VAL A 30 -6.38 -0.18 19.34
C VAL A 30 -5.62 -0.81 18.17
N ASN A 31 -4.77 -0.05 17.48
CA ASN A 31 -3.95 -0.56 16.39
C ASN A 31 -3.01 -1.67 16.88
N TYR A 32 -2.42 -1.54 18.07
CA TYR A 32 -1.59 -2.59 18.67
C TYR A 32 -2.39 -3.85 19.03
N VAL A 33 -3.67 -3.71 19.41
CA VAL A 33 -4.55 -4.87 19.64
C VAL A 33 -4.81 -5.61 18.33
N ARG A 34 -4.94 -4.89 17.22
CA ARG A 34 -5.25 -5.45 15.89
C ARG A 34 -4.08 -6.14 15.20
N ILE A 35 -2.86 -6.03 15.73
CA ILE A 35 -1.67 -6.54 15.03
C ILE A 35 -1.72 -8.06 14.84
N ILE A 36 -2.34 -8.79 15.78
CA ILE A 36 -2.57 -10.24 15.69
C ILE A 36 -3.97 -10.48 15.09
N LYS A 37 -4.02 -11.05 13.89
CA LYS A 37 -5.26 -11.31 13.18
C LYS A 37 -5.95 -12.59 13.67
N SER A 38 -7.27 -12.54 13.80
CA SER A 38 -8.11 -13.72 13.97
C SER A 38 -8.14 -14.59 12.71
N ASP A 39 -8.57 -15.84 12.83
CA ASP A 39 -8.69 -16.75 11.69
C ASP A 39 -9.61 -16.20 10.59
N LYS A 40 -10.66 -15.47 10.99
CA LYS A 40 -11.60 -14.86 10.04
C LYS A 40 -10.99 -13.68 9.29
N GLU A 41 -10.20 -12.86 9.97
CA GLU A 41 -9.44 -11.78 9.31
C GLU A 41 -8.42 -12.36 8.33
N ILE A 42 -7.72 -13.44 8.71
CA ILE A 42 -6.80 -14.13 7.80
C ILE A 42 -7.53 -14.69 6.57
N GLU A 43 -8.74 -15.25 6.73
CA GLU A 43 -9.57 -15.70 5.60
C GLU A 43 -9.86 -14.54 4.62
N TYR A 44 -10.24 -13.37 5.13
CA TYR A 44 -10.51 -12.20 4.29
C TYR A 44 -9.25 -11.66 3.61
N ILE A 45 -8.12 -11.62 4.31
CA ILE A 45 -6.84 -11.20 3.73
C ILE A 45 -6.44 -12.13 2.59
N ARG A 46 -6.66 -13.45 2.73
CA ARG A 46 -6.40 -14.42 1.65
C ARG A 46 -7.31 -14.22 0.45
N ARG A 47 -8.59 -13.86 0.66
CA ARG A 47 -9.51 -13.51 -0.43
C ARG A 47 -9.05 -12.25 -1.16
N ALA A 48 -8.70 -11.21 -0.41
CA ALA A 48 -8.13 -9.98 -0.97
C ALA A 48 -6.84 -10.27 -1.78
N ALA A 49 -5.99 -11.18 -1.31
CA ALA A 49 -4.79 -11.62 -2.04
C ALA A 49 -5.14 -12.23 -3.42
N ARG A 50 -6.18 -13.07 -3.51
CA ARG A 50 -6.64 -13.62 -4.80
C ARG A 50 -7.22 -12.58 -5.74
N ILE A 51 -7.88 -11.56 -5.21
CA ILE A 51 -8.39 -10.45 -6.03
C ILE A 51 -7.23 -9.63 -6.59
N VAL A 52 -6.23 -9.29 -5.77
CA VAL A 52 -5.09 -8.48 -6.23
C VAL A 52 -4.23 -9.23 -7.23
N GLU A 53 -4.05 -10.55 -7.10
CA GLU A 53 -3.40 -11.38 -8.14
C GLU A 53 -4.07 -11.20 -9.51
N ASN A 54 -5.40 -11.28 -9.57
CA ASN A 54 -6.16 -11.09 -10.82
C ASN A 54 -6.07 -9.64 -11.33
N ALA A 55 -6.17 -8.65 -10.44
CA ALA A 55 -6.07 -7.24 -10.80
C ALA A 55 -4.67 -6.89 -11.35
N MET A 56 -3.61 -7.46 -10.75
CA MET A 56 -2.23 -7.32 -11.21
C MET A 56 -2.03 -7.97 -12.58
N GLN A 57 -2.50 -9.20 -12.78
CA GLN A 57 -2.43 -9.86 -14.08
C GLN A 57 -3.18 -9.06 -15.15
N THR A 58 -4.36 -8.53 -14.82
CA THR A 58 -5.12 -7.64 -15.71
C THR A 58 -4.32 -6.39 -16.09
N GLY A 59 -3.59 -5.81 -15.14
CA GLY A 59 -2.68 -4.70 -15.40
C GLY A 59 -1.56 -5.08 -16.36
N ILE A 60 -0.87 -6.19 -16.09
CA ILE A 60 0.22 -6.72 -16.93
C ILE A 60 -0.27 -6.94 -18.37
N ASP A 61 -1.43 -7.58 -18.53
CA ASP A 61 -2.01 -7.89 -19.85
C ASP A 61 -2.52 -6.64 -20.59
N ALA A 62 -2.86 -5.58 -19.85
CA ALA A 62 -3.42 -4.35 -20.41
C ALA A 62 -2.37 -3.30 -20.80
N ILE A 63 -1.18 -3.36 -20.23
CA ILE A 63 -0.09 -2.41 -20.52
C ILE A 63 0.49 -2.74 -21.90
N GLU A 64 0.38 -1.77 -22.81
CA GLU A 64 0.95 -1.84 -24.15
C GLU A 64 1.33 -0.43 -24.62
N GLU A 65 2.30 -0.34 -25.53
CA GLU A 65 2.68 0.94 -26.13
C GLU A 65 1.46 1.64 -26.76
N GLY A 66 1.33 2.94 -26.50
CA GLY A 66 0.25 3.75 -27.04
C GLY A 66 -1.09 3.64 -26.30
N VAL A 67 -1.21 2.73 -25.32
CA VAL A 67 -2.37 2.66 -24.40
C VAL A 67 -2.24 3.73 -23.33
N ARG A 68 -3.35 4.37 -22.94
CA ARG A 68 -3.35 5.39 -21.88
C ARG A 68 -3.26 4.75 -20.49
N GLU A 69 -2.52 5.36 -19.57
CA GLU A 69 -2.42 4.92 -18.17
C GLU A 69 -3.82 4.78 -17.53
N CYS A 70 -4.71 5.76 -17.74
CA CYS A 70 -6.07 5.75 -17.21
C CYS A 70 -6.92 4.56 -17.70
N ASP A 71 -6.71 4.08 -18.92
CA ASP A 71 -7.47 2.96 -19.49
C ASP A 71 -7.01 1.63 -18.88
N VAL A 72 -5.71 1.51 -18.58
CA VAL A 72 -5.18 0.37 -17.81
C VAL A 72 -5.71 0.39 -16.37
N VAL A 73 -5.67 1.55 -15.71
CA VAL A 73 -6.21 1.69 -14.34
C VAL A 73 -7.70 1.35 -14.29
N ALA A 74 -8.49 1.77 -15.28
CA ALA A 74 -9.90 1.44 -15.34
C ALA A 74 -10.14 -0.09 -15.39
N LYS A 75 -9.32 -0.83 -16.16
CA LYS A 75 -9.39 -2.31 -16.21
C LYS A 75 -8.99 -2.94 -14.87
N ILE A 76 -7.90 -2.47 -14.26
CA ILE A 76 -7.43 -2.93 -12.94
C ILE A 76 -8.53 -2.73 -11.90
N MET A 77 -9.11 -1.53 -11.83
CA MET A 77 -10.19 -1.21 -10.88
C MET A 77 -11.44 -2.04 -11.14
N HIS A 78 -11.81 -2.25 -12.40
CA HIS A 78 -12.93 -3.13 -12.75
C HIS A 78 -12.69 -4.56 -12.26
N ALA A 79 -11.51 -5.12 -12.51
CA ALA A 79 -11.14 -6.46 -12.04
C ALA A 79 -11.11 -6.54 -10.51
N GLN A 80 -10.53 -5.53 -9.84
CA GLN A 80 -10.47 -5.46 -8.39
C GLN A 80 -11.87 -5.43 -7.76
N ILE A 81 -12.74 -4.53 -8.20
CA ILE A 81 -14.09 -4.37 -7.63
C ILE A 81 -14.97 -5.58 -7.96
N SER A 82 -14.86 -6.12 -9.17
CA SER A 82 -15.59 -7.32 -9.56
C SER A 82 -15.19 -8.54 -8.74
N GLY A 83 -13.92 -8.62 -8.31
CA GLY A 83 -13.39 -9.71 -7.51
C GLY A 83 -13.26 -11.02 -8.30
N THR A 84 -13.72 -12.11 -7.70
CA THR A 84 -13.71 -13.47 -8.26
C THR A 84 -15.14 -13.98 -8.44
N VAL A 85 -15.30 -15.19 -9.01
CA VAL A 85 -16.60 -15.84 -9.10
C VAL A 85 -17.19 -16.18 -7.72
N GLU A 86 -16.36 -16.35 -6.69
CA GLU A 86 -16.78 -16.77 -5.34
C GLU A 86 -17.02 -15.59 -4.39
N PHE A 87 -16.30 -14.48 -4.59
CA PHE A 87 -16.36 -13.30 -3.72
C PHE A 87 -15.97 -12.04 -4.48
N GLY A 88 -16.74 -10.97 -4.27
CA GLY A 88 -16.48 -9.65 -4.84
C GLY A 88 -15.34 -8.91 -4.14
N GLY A 89 -14.85 -7.85 -4.78
CA GLY A 89 -13.89 -6.94 -4.17
C GLY A 89 -14.53 -5.71 -3.53
N ASP A 90 -13.67 -4.86 -3.00
CA ASP A 90 -14.05 -3.64 -2.30
C ASP A 90 -13.15 -2.47 -2.75
N TYR A 91 -13.53 -1.25 -2.38
CA TYR A 91 -12.74 -0.07 -2.67
C TYR A 91 -11.41 -0.11 -1.89
N PRO A 92 -10.28 0.28 -2.50
CA PRO A 92 -9.01 0.28 -1.81
C PRO A 92 -8.86 1.53 -0.95
N ALA A 93 -8.09 1.44 0.14
CA ALA A 93 -7.77 2.60 0.97
C ALA A 93 -6.87 3.62 0.23
N ILE A 94 -6.07 3.15 -0.72
CA ILE A 94 -5.23 3.95 -1.61
C ILE A 94 -5.57 3.58 -3.06
N MET A 95 -5.80 4.57 -3.91
CA MET A 95 -6.04 4.34 -5.34
C MET A 95 -4.78 3.80 -6.03
N PRO A 96 -4.89 3.10 -7.18
CA PRO A 96 -3.71 2.58 -7.89
C PRO A 96 -2.64 3.64 -8.11
N LEU A 97 -1.41 3.30 -7.73
CA LEU A 97 -0.21 4.11 -7.93
C LEU A 97 0.54 3.50 -9.12
N LEU A 98 0.42 4.11 -10.29
CA LEU A 98 0.93 3.54 -11.54
C LEU A 98 1.68 4.62 -12.35
N PRO A 99 2.75 5.20 -11.78
CA PRO A 99 3.61 6.11 -12.54
C PRO A 99 4.39 5.36 -13.62
N SER A 100 4.71 6.04 -14.71
CA SER A 100 5.56 5.51 -15.79
C SER A 100 6.75 6.43 -16.10
N GLY A 101 7.84 5.86 -16.62
CA GLY A 101 9.05 6.61 -16.96
C GLY A 101 9.69 7.31 -15.75
N GLU A 102 10.15 8.55 -15.92
CA GLU A 102 10.79 9.37 -14.87
C GLU A 102 9.89 9.54 -13.62
N ARG A 103 8.56 9.51 -13.80
CA ARG A 103 7.59 9.63 -12.70
C ARG A 103 7.68 8.46 -11.71
N THR A 104 8.28 7.33 -12.10
CA THR A 104 8.52 6.20 -11.18
C THR A 104 9.47 6.55 -10.03
N SER A 105 10.24 7.64 -10.14
CA SER A 105 11.04 8.20 -9.04
C SER A 105 10.18 8.71 -7.86
N THR A 106 8.89 8.97 -8.08
CA THR A 106 7.97 9.49 -7.05
C THR A 106 6.91 8.45 -6.70
N PRO A 107 6.94 7.82 -5.50
CA PRO A 107 6.17 6.61 -5.18
C PRO A 107 4.66 6.80 -5.15
N HIS A 108 4.16 8.01 -4.86
CA HIS A 108 2.75 8.27 -4.61
C HIS A 108 2.03 8.96 -5.78
N LEU A 109 2.66 9.01 -6.96
CA LEU A 109 1.96 9.46 -8.16
C LEU A 109 0.96 8.39 -8.60
N THR A 110 -0.25 8.82 -8.95
CA THR A 110 -1.34 7.93 -9.37
C THR A 110 -1.20 7.57 -10.85
N TRP A 111 -1.98 8.19 -11.74
CA TRP A 111 -1.93 7.98 -13.19
C TRP A 111 -2.32 9.28 -13.91
N THR A 112 -2.10 9.32 -15.21
CA THR A 112 -2.53 10.37 -16.13
C THR A 112 -3.37 9.78 -17.27
N ASP A 113 -3.73 10.60 -18.25
CA ASP A 113 -4.24 10.13 -19.55
C ASP A 113 -3.13 10.03 -20.62
N GLU A 114 -1.85 10.18 -20.23
CA GLU A 114 -0.71 9.93 -21.11
C GLU A 114 -0.61 8.45 -21.51
N LYS A 115 0.08 8.20 -22.63
CA LYS A 115 0.26 6.88 -23.21
C LYS A 115 1.59 6.25 -22.78
N TYR A 116 1.61 4.94 -22.55
CA TYR A 116 2.88 4.21 -22.36
C TYR A 116 3.76 4.34 -23.61
N LYS A 117 5.05 4.60 -23.38
CA LYS A 117 6.07 4.77 -24.41
C LYS A 117 7.00 3.55 -24.43
N SER A 118 7.42 3.11 -25.61
CA SER A 118 8.37 1.99 -25.79
C SER A 118 9.73 2.20 -25.12
N GLU A 119 10.16 3.45 -24.90
CA GLU A 119 11.44 3.77 -24.26
C GLU A 119 11.57 3.25 -22.82
N VAL A 120 10.45 3.04 -22.10
CA VAL A 120 10.44 2.61 -20.68
C VAL A 120 10.87 1.14 -20.51
N GLU A 121 10.51 0.25 -21.45
CA GLU A 121 10.96 -1.17 -21.46
C GLU A 121 12.47 -1.27 -21.69
N ALA A 122 12.99 -0.46 -22.63
CA ALA A 122 14.39 -0.45 -23.00
C ALA A 122 15.30 0.06 -21.87
N VAL A 123 14.81 1.02 -21.07
CA VAL A 123 15.51 1.55 -19.88
C VAL A 123 15.49 0.53 -18.73
N TRP A 124 14.33 -0.08 -18.44
CA TRP A 124 14.20 -1.10 -17.39
C TRP A 124 15.12 -2.31 -17.63
N ARG A 125 15.13 -2.85 -18.85
CA ARG A 125 15.99 -3.99 -19.24
C ARG A 125 17.49 -3.67 -19.14
N LYS A 126 17.89 -2.43 -19.43
CA LYS A 126 19.28 -1.96 -19.29
C LYS A 126 19.70 -1.75 -17.83
N SER A 127 18.77 -1.44 -16.93
CA SER A 127 19.07 -1.13 -15.53
C SER A 127 19.26 -2.39 -14.66
N ILE A 128 18.49 -3.45 -14.91
CA ILE A 128 18.60 -4.71 -14.15
C ILE A 128 19.79 -5.59 -14.58
N ALA A 129 20.18 -5.52 -15.86
CA ALA A 129 21.25 -6.35 -16.43
C ALA A 129 22.67 -5.98 -15.93
N LYS A 130 22.83 -4.82 -15.30
CA LYS A 130 24.15 -4.27 -14.93
C LYS A 130 24.61 -4.61 -13.51
N SER A 131 23.82 -5.34 -12.73
CA SER A 131 23.63 -4.94 -11.34
C SER A 131 23.48 -6.09 -10.33
N GLY A 132 24.41 -7.05 -10.25
CA GLY A 132 24.39 -8.11 -9.22
C GLY A 132 24.52 -7.59 -7.76
N PHE A 133 23.46 -7.01 -7.19
CA PHE A 133 23.47 -6.25 -5.92
C PHE A 133 22.62 -6.84 -4.78
N GLU A 134 23.05 -6.54 -3.54
CA GLU A 134 22.31 -6.49 -2.26
C GLU A 134 22.54 -5.11 -1.58
N LYS A 135 21.55 -4.54 -0.85
CA LYS A 135 21.76 -3.55 0.26
C LYS A 135 20.48 -3.19 1.08
N GLU A 136 20.70 -2.82 2.35
CA GLU A 136 19.73 -2.49 3.43
C GLU A 136 19.09 -1.08 3.43
N SER A 137 17.75 -1.03 3.56
CA SER A 137 16.94 0.01 4.21
C SER A 137 15.49 -0.49 4.40
N ARG A 138 14.62 0.25 5.13
CA ARG A 138 13.26 -0.14 5.61
C ARG A 138 12.39 -0.85 4.55
N ILE A 139 11.89 -2.04 4.88
CA ILE A 139 11.34 -3.04 3.93
C ILE A 139 9.83 -3.34 4.10
N GLY A 140 9.08 -2.61 4.94
CA GLY A 140 7.63 -2.83 5.04
C GLY A 140 6.94 -2.31 6.30
N TYR A 141 5.63 -2.50 6.36
CA TYR A 141 4.74 -2.09 7.47
C TYR A 141 3.58 -3.06 7.65
N SER A 142 3.01 -3.09 8.87
CA SER A 142 1.83 -3.91 9.18
C SER A 142 0.60 -3.46 8.39
N MET A 143 -0.22 -4.43 7.95
CA MET A 143 -1.44 -4.19 7.17
C MET A 143 -2.61 -5.04 7.69
N GLY A 144 -3.84 -4.57 7.42
CA GLY A 144 -5.10 -5.19 7.84
C GLY A 144 -6.31 -4.42 7.31
N LEU A 145 -7.48 -4.54 7.94
CA LEU A 145 -8.66 -3.74 7.58
C LEU A 145 -8.37 -2.24 7.77
N ASN A 146 -8.51 -1.44 6.71
CA ASN A 146 -8.27 -0.01 6.77
C ASN A 146 -9.16 0.75 5.77
N TYR A 147 -9.14 2.08 5.89
CA TYR A 147 -9.90 3.03 5.09
C TYR A 147 -8.95 4.12 4.60
N PRO A 148 -9.32 4.92 3.57
CA PRO A 148 -8.52 6.08 3.19
C PRO A 148 -8.13 6.94 4.41
N PRO A 149 -6.93 7.54 4.45
CA PRO A 149 -5.99 7.68 3.33
C PRO A 149 -4.87 6.62 3.27
N ASP A 150 -4.81 5.65 4.20
CA ASP A 150 -3.69 4.70 4.31
C ASP A 150 -4.20 3.30 4.71
N TRP A 151 -3.60 2.26 4.14
CA TRP A 151 -3.86 0.87 4.51
C TRP A 151 -2.91 0.32 5.59
N GLY A 152 -1.92 1.10 6.04
CA GLY A 152 -1.00 0.72 7.11
C GLY A 152 -1.66 0.73 8.48
N GLU A 153 -1.24 -0.16 9.38
CA GLU A 153 -1.80 -0.20 10.75
C GLU A 153 -1.09 0.78 11.72
N HIS A 154 -0.02 1.47 11.28
CA HIS A 154 0.77 2.42 12.09
C HIS A 154 1.27 1.83 13.43
N THR A 155 1.71 0.57 13.39
CA THR A 155 2.29 -0.15 14.54
C THR A 155 3.72 -0.61 14.25
N ALA A 156 3.91 -1.90 13.97
CA ALA A 156 5.20 -2.48 13.64
C ALA A 156 5.64 -2.07 12.24
N SER A 157 6.94 -1.80 12.09
CA SER A 157 7.52 -1.54 10.79
C SER A 157 8.84 -2.29 10.61
N LEU A 158 9.01 -2.87 9.44
CA LEU A 158 10.24 -3.58 9.08
C LEU A 158 11.34 -2.55 8.76
N ARG A 159 11.99 -2.01 9.80
CA ARG A 159 13.09 -1.02 9.68
C ARG A 159 14.16 -1.27 10.73
N PRO A 160 15.42 -0.85 10.47
CA PRO A 160 16.44 -0.84 11.51
C PRO A 160 15.95 -0.11 12.77
N GLY A 161 16.07 -0.76 13.92
CA GLY A 161 15.70 -0.21 15.22
C GLY A 161 14.27 -0.48 15.70
N ASP A 162 13.39 -1.07 14.87
CA ASP A 162 12.11 -1.61 15.37
C ASP A 162 12.39 -2.87 16.21
N LYS A 163 11.80 -2.95 17.40
CA LYS A 163 12.03 -4.03 18.38
C LYS A 163 10.81 -4.93 18.54
N THR A 164 9.79 -4.76 17.71
CA THR A 164 8.57 -5.57 17.77
C THR A 164 8.92 -7.04 17.52
N VAL A 165 8.63 -7.92 18.48
CA VAL A 165 8.82 -9.36 18.31
C VAL A 165 7.71 -9.91 17.43
N LEU A 166 8.08 -10.57 16.31
CA LEU A 166 7.14 -11.21 15.40
C LEU A 166 6.38 -12.34 16.10
N GLN A 167 5.06 -12.37 15.90
CA GLN A 167 4.19 -13.40 16.43
C GLN A 167 3.36 -14.02 15.30
N PRO A 168 2.92 -15.28 15.44
CA PRO A 168 2.03 -15.89 14.47
C PRO A 168 0.79 -15.01 14.20
N ASN A 169 0.37 -14.96 12.94
CA ASN A 169 -0.77 -14.16 12.45
C ASN A 169 -0.59 -12.63 12.46
N MET A 170 0.62 -12.13 12.69
CA MET A 170 0.93 -10.78 12.22
C MET A 170 0.94 -10.76 10.68
N THR A 171 0.48 -9.68 10.06
CA THR A 171 0.43 -9.54 8.60
C THR A 171 1.10 -8.25 8.17
N PHE A 172 1.98 -8.34 7.18
CA PHE A 172 2.80 -7.24 6.71
C PHE A 172 2.72 -7.11 5.20
N HIS A 173 2.78 -5.87 4.72
CA HIS A 173 3.12 -5.55 3.36
C HIS A 173 4.64 -5.32 3.30
N CYS A 174 5.37 -6.24 2.67
CA CYS A 174 6.78 -6.10 2.35
C CYS A 174 6.90 -5.34 1.03
N ILE A 175 7.55 -4.18 1.02
CA ILE A 175 7.68 -3.34 -0.18
C ILE A 175 9.15 -2.93 -0.32
N PRO A 176 10.02 -3.77 -0.90
CA PRO A 176 11.37 -3.38 -1.31
C PRO A 176 11.34 -2.44 -2.52
N GLY A 177 10.71 -1.27 -2.38
CA GLY A 177 10.76 -0.19 -3.36
C GLY A 177 12.13 0.49 -3.39
N ILE A 178 12.64 0.75 -4.59
CA ILE A 178 13.86 1.52 -4.83
C ILE A 178 13.47 2.72 -5.68
N TRP A 179 13.77 3.92 -5.19
CA TRP A 179 13.50 5.17 -5.90
C TRP A 179 14.83 5.92 -6.08
N LEU A 180 15.21 6.13 -7.33
CA LEU A 180 16.41 6.88 -7.74
C LEU A 180 15.97 8.14 -8.49
N ASP A 181 16.91 9.04 -8.74
CA ASP A 181 16.63 10.34 -9.35
C ASP A 181 15.90 10.23 -10.71
N GLU A 182 16.21 9.21 -11.51
CA GLU A 182 15.67 9.05 -12.88
C GLU A 182 14.62 7.94 -13.02
N TYR A 183 14.55 7.00 -12.07
CA TYR A 183 13.64 5.85 -12.14
C TYR A 183 13.39 5.20 -10.78
N GLY A 184 12.30 4.45 -10.68
CA GLY A 184 11.99 3.60 -9.54
C GLY A 184 11.61 2.18 -9.95
N VAL A 185 11.77 1.25 -9.03
CA VAL A 185 11.34 -0.14 -9.15
C VAL A 185 10.69 -0.55 -7.85
N GLU A 186 9.52 -1.18 -7.93
CA GLU A 186 8.85 -1.75 -6.78
C GLU A 186 8.55 -3.22 -7.04
N LEU A 187 8.93 -4.06 -6.07
CA LEU A 187 8.43 -5.40 -5.90
C LEU A 187 7.84 -5.43 -4.50
N SER A 188 6.74 -6.14 -4.31
CA SER A 188 6.10 -6.21 -3.00
C SER A 188 5.41 -7.55 -2.80
N GLU A 189 5.36 -7.99 -1.54
CA GLU A 189 4.71 -9.23 -1.15
C GLU A 189 3.97 -9.00 0.17
N SER A 190 2.74 -9.49 0.27
CA SER A 190 2.03 -9.55 1.55
C SER A 190 2.32 -10.90 2.21
N PHE A 191 2.80 -10.89 3.45
CA PHE A 191 3.15 -12.12 4.17
C PHE A 191 2.56 -12.16 5.59
N ARG A 192 2.56 -13.36 6.17
CA ARG A 192 2.10 -13.67 7.52
C ARG A 192 3.13 -14.49 8.29
#